data_AF-A0A537ZZX8-F1
#
_entry.id   AF-A0A537ZZX8-F1
#
_cell.length_a   1.000
_cell.length_b   1.000
_cell.length_c   1.000
_cell.angle_alpha   90.00
_cell.angle_beta   90.00
_cell.angle_gamma   90.00
#
_symmetry.space_group_name_H-M   'P 1'
#
loop_
_entity.id
_entity.type
_entity.pdbx_description
1 polymer ?
#
loop_
_entity_poly.entity_id
_entity_poly.type
_entity_poly.pdbx_seq_one_letter_code
_entity_poly.pdbx_strand_id
1 'polypeptide(L)'
;MAERLFRRAAGGHHGARSAGAQPDPPVDPTVVEALREVGVEAADHVPRKLDDDALEWADVVVAACDGACPVVPGKRYANWGLPDPKYQPIERVREIRDEISRRVDDLVAELG
;
A
#
# COMPACT_ATOMS: atom_id res chain seq x y z
N MET A 1 3.19 1.39 -3.17
CA MET A 1 2.63 2.76 -3.08
C MET A 1 1.95 3.00 -1.73
N ALA A 2 0.87 2.29 -1.40
CA ALA A 2 0.10 2.47 -0.16
C ALA A 2 0.94 2.44 1.14
N GLU A 3 1.86 1.46 1.30
CA GLU A 3 2.76 1.38 2.48
C GLU A 3 3.47 2.71 2.76
N ARG A 4 4.02 3.34 1.72
CA ARG A 4 4.84 4.55 1.86
C ARG A 4 4.01 5.78 2.14
N LEU A 5 2.85 5.91 1.48
CA LEU A 5 1.89 6.97 1.74
C LEU A 5 1.36 6.91 3.18
N PHE A 6 0.99 5.71 3.63
CA PHE A 6 0.52 5.51 5.00
C PHE A 6 1.56 5.87 6.05
N ARG A 7 2.81 5.39 5.89
CA ARG A 7 3.88 5.73 6.85
C ARG A 7 4.11 7.23 6.96
N ARG A 8 3.99 7.96 5.84
CA ARG A 8 4.09 9.42 5.85
C ARG A 8 2.91 10.07 6.57
N ALA A 9 1.68 9.67 6.24
CA ALA A 9 0.48 10.25 6.83
C ALA A 9 0.37 9.96 8.35
N ALA A 10 0.75 8.75 8.77
CA ALA A 10 0.70 8.32 10.16
C ALA A 10 1.76 8.97 11.06
N GLY A 11 2.73 9.73 10.53
CA GLY A 11 3.70 10.50 11.33
C GLY A 11 4.54 9.67 12.32
N GLY A 12 4.66 8.35 12.12
CA GLY A 12 5.35 7.44 13.05
C GLY A 12 4.49 6.86 14.18
N HIS A 13 3.21 7.25 14.29
CA HIS A 13 2.26 6.68 15.26
C HIS A 13 1.83 5.26 14.89
N HIS A 14 1.82 4.95 13.59
CA HIS A 14 1.47 3.64 13.06
C HIS A 14 2.52 3.13 12.08
N GLY A 15 2.67 1.81 12.03
CA GLY A 15 3.49 1.11 11.05
C GLY A 15 2.65 0.59 9.89
N ALA A 16 3.28 0.43 8.72
CA ALA A 16 2.69 -0.32 7.60
C ALA A 16 3.72 -1.24 6.95
N ARG A 17 3.24 -2.36 6.42
CA ARG A 17 3.99 -3.32 5.58
C ARG A 17 3.11 -3.66 4.37
N SER A 18 3.70 -3.72 3.18
CA SER A 18 3.09 -4.31 1.99
C SER A 18 3.76 -5.64 1.65
N ALA A 19 2.94 -6.54 1.10
CA ALA A 19 3.34 -7.83 0.60
C ALA A 19 2.37 -8.25 -0.52
N GLY A 20 2.85 -9.04 -1.48
CA GLY A 20 2.07 -9.57 -2.60
C GLY A 20 2.02 -11.10 -2.60
N ALA A 21 1.10 -11.69 -3.35
CA ALA A 21 1.00 -13.15 -3.47
C ALA A 21 2.29 -13.79 -4.03
N GLN A 22 2.98 -13.05 -4.91
CA GLN A 22 4.31 -13.40 -5.41
C GLN A 22 5.25 -12.20 -5.25
N PRO A 23 6.55 -12.43 -5.01
CA PRO A 23 7.52 -11.36 -5.06
C PRO A 23 7.62 -10.85 -6.50
N ASP A 24 7.11 -9.65 -6.73
CA ASP A 24 7.25 -8.93 -7.99
C ASP A 24 8.72 -8.53 -8.24
N PRO A 25 9.08 -8.20 -9.51
CA PRO A 25 10.32 -7.49 -9.80
C PRO A 25 10.42 -6.16 -9.03
N PRO A 26 11.61 -5.52 -9.02
CA PRO A 26 11.82 -4.22 -8.38
C PRO A 26 10.74 -3.21 -8.74
N VAL A 27 10.49 -2.26 -7.82
CA VAL A 27 9.42 -1.27 -7.96
C VAL A 27 9.48 -0.56 -9.31
N ASP A 28 8.32 -0.46 -9.97
CA ASP A 28 8.17 0.26 -11.24
C ASP A 28 8.70 1.70 -11.10
N PRO A 29 9.64 2.14 -11.96
CA PRO A 29 10.19 3.49 -11.92
C PRO A 29 9.11 4.59 -11.99
N THR A 30 8.01 4.34 -12.70
CA THR A 30 6.87 5.26 -12.82
C THR A 30 6.18 5.47 -11.48
N VAL A 31 6.07 4.40 -10.68
CA VAL A 31 5.54 4.46 -9.31
C VAL A 31 6.48 5.24 -8.40
N VAL A 32 7.80 5.03 -8.54
CA VAL A 32 8.81 5.79 -7.78
C VAL A 32 8.73 7.27 -8.14
N GLU A 33 8.64 7.61 -9.42
CA GLU A 33 8.49 8.99 -9.90
C GLU A 33 7.23 9.65 -9.32
N ALA A 34 6.07 9.01 -9.45
CA ALA A 34 4.81 9.55 -8.91
C ALA A 34 4.87 9.76 -7.38
N LEU A 35 5.53 8.87 -6.62
CA LEU A 35 5.70 9.05 -5.18
C LEU A 35 6.67 10.20 -4.85
N ARG A 36 7.75 10.36 -5.62
CA ARG A 36 8.70 11.45 -5.42
C ARG A 36 8.09 12.82 -5.66
N GLU A 37 7.17 12.96 -6.62
CA GLU A 37 6.44 14.22 -6.86
C GLU A 37 5.73 14.75 -5.61
N VAL A 38 5.24 13.85 -4.76
CA VAL A 38 4.60 14.23 -3.50
C VAL A 38 5.57 14.25 -2.33
N GLY A 39 6.85 13.93 -2.52
CA GLY A 39 7.90 13.90 -1.50
C GLY A 39 8.01 12.58 -0.73
N VAL A 40 7.67 11.46 -1.36
CA VAL A 40 7.75 10.11 -0.78
C VAL A 40 8.79 9.29 -1.54
N GLU A 41 9.80 8.78 -0.83
CA GLU A 41 10.82 7.90 -1.42
C GLU A 41 10.40 6.43 -1.32
N ALA A 42 10.63 5.67 -2.38
CA ALA A 42 10.22 4.27 -2.50
C ALA A 42 11.16 3.39 -3.33
N ALA A 43 12.27 3.93 -3.87
CA ALA A 43 13.23 3.16 -4.67
C ALA A 43 13.95 2.07 -3.86
N ASP A 44 14.03 2.23 -2.54
CA ASP A 44 14.58 1.28 -1.58
C ASP A 44 13.60 0.14 -1.22
N HIS A 45 12.35 0.21 -1.71
CA HIS A 45 11.35 -0.80 -1.36
C HIS A 45 11.67 -2.13 -2.03
N VAL A 46 11.76 -3.18 -1.22
CA VAL A 46 11.94 -4.56 -1.66
C VAL A 46 10.58 -5.27 -1.61
N PRO A 47 10.05 -5.73 -2.76
CA PRO A 47 8.83 -6.54 -2.79
C PRO A 47 8.97 -7.78 -1.91
N ARG A 48 7.96 -8.03 -1.08
CA ARG A 48 7.90 -9.18 -0.18
C ARG A 48 6.72 -10.08 -0.55
N LYS A 49 6.90 -11.38 -0.36
CA LYS A 49 5.80 -12.34 -0.44
C LYS A 49 4.93 -12.19 0.81
N LEU A 50 3.62 -12.35 0.64
CA LEU A 50 2.68 -12.45 1.75
C LEU A 50 2.92 -13.78 2.47
N ASP A 51 3.19 -13.69 3.77
CA ASP A 51 3.37 -14.79 4.69
C ASP A 51 2.53 -14.58 5.96
N ASP A 52 2.46 -15.63 6.79
CA ASP A 52 1.67 -15.61 8.01
C ASP A 52 2.21 -14.59 9.01
N ASP A 53 3.53 -14.39 9.08
CA ASP A 53 4.17 -13.38 9.93
C ASP A 53 3.69 -11.94 9.60
N ALA A 54 3.55 -11.62 8.31
CA ALA A 54 3.03 -10.32 7.88
C ALA A 54 1.56 -10.14 8.26
N LEU A 55 0.76 -11.21 8.18
CA LEU A 55 -0.65 -11.18 8.58
C LEU A 55 -0.79 -11.06 10.11
N GLU A 56 -0.07 -11.87 10.87
CA GLU A 56 -0.08 -11.86 12.33
C GLU A 56 0.34 -10.52 12.91
N TRP A 57 1.35 -9.87 12.31
CA TRP A 57 1.83 -8.55 12.72
C TRP A 57 0.78 -7.43 12.57
N ALA A 58 -0.13 -7.52 11.60
CA ALA A 58 -1.03 -6.42 11.25
C ALA A 58 -2.31 -6.41 12.09
N ASP A 59 -2.73 -5.27 12.63
CA ASP A 59 -4.06 -5.09 13.23
C ASP A 59 -5.14 -4.86 12.16
N VAL A 60 -4.76 -4.19 11.07
CA VAL A 60 -5.61 -3.87 9.91
C VAL A 60 -4.97 -4.40 8.64
N VAL A 61 -5.71 -5.20 7.89
CA VAL A 61 -5.30 -5.73 6.58
C VAL A 61 -6.07 -5.00 5.49
N VAL A 62 -5.35 -4.32 4.61
CA VAL A 62 -5.91 -3.63 3.45
C VAL A 62 -5.63 -4.43 2.19
N ALA A 63 -6.67 -5.01 1.59
CA ALA A 63 -6.60 -5.65 0.29
C ALA A 63 -6.66 -4.58 -0.80
N ALA A 64 -5.60 -4.49 -1.61
CA ALA A 64 -5.53 -3.56 -2.73
C ALA A 64 -6.05 -4.18 -4.05
N CYS A 65 -6.26 -5.50 -4.10
CA CYS A 65 -6.76 -6.19 -5.29
C CYS A 65 -8.16 -6.79 -5.03
N ASP A 66 -8.87 -7.10 -6.11
CA ASP A 66 -10.19 -7.73 -6.07
C ASP A 66 -10.15 -9.23 -5.70
N GLY A 67 -8.96 -9.75 -5.38
CA GLY A 67 -8.75 -11.15 -5.01
C GLY A 67 -9.05 -11.43 -3.53
N ALA A 68 -9.33 -12.69 -3.21
CA ALA A 68 -9.50 -13.13 -1.83
C ALA A 68 -8.15 -13.15 -1.10
N CYS A 69 -7.96 -12.25 -0.14
CA CYS A 69 -6.87 -12.37 0.84
C CYS A 69 -7.23 -13.44 1.88
N PRO A 70 -6.24 -14.20 2.42
CA PRO A 70 -6.46 -15.06 3.57
C PRO A 70 -7.06 -14.25 4.74
N VAL A 71 -8.13 -14.77 5.34
CA VAL A 71 -8.80 -14.14 6.48
C VAL A 71 -8.24 -14.72 7.77
N VAL A 72 -7.71 -13.86 8.63
CA VAL A 72 -7.21 -14.16 9.97
C VAL A 72 -8.21 -13.62 10.98
N PRO A 73 -8.76 -14.46 11.89
CA PRO A 73 -9.71 -14.03 12.89
C PRO A 73 -9.19 -12.88 13.77
N GLY A 74 -10.07 -11.96 14.14
CA GLY A 74 -9.75 -10.86 15.06
C GLY A 74 -9.07 -9.64 14.42
N LYS A 75 -8.81 -9.65 13.12
CA LYS A 75 -8.22 -8.51 12.39
C LYS A 75 -9.28 -7.73 11.61
N ARG A 76 -9.07 -6.43 11.46
CA ARG A 76 -9.94 -5.58 10.62
C ARG A 76 -9.51 -5.73 9.17
N TYR A 77 -10.46 -5.95 8.28
CA TYR A 77 -10.22 -6.04 6.84
C TYR A 77 -10.87 -4.86 6.11
N ALA A 78 -10.12 -4.22 5.22
CA ALA A 78 -10.63 -3.24 4.28
C ALA A 78 -10.24 -3.67 2.86
N ASN A 79 -11.21 -3.69 1.95
CA ASN A 79 -10.90 -3.89 0.53
C ASN A 79 -11.01 -2.55 -0.18
N TRP A 80 -9.91 -2.14 -0.82
CA TRP A 80 -9.87 -0.90 -1.58
C TRP A 80 -10.08 -1.10 -3.09
N GLY A 81 -9.98 -2.33 -3.63
CA GLY A 81 -10.27 -2.60 -5.04
C GLY A 81 -9.53 -1.64 -5.98
N LEU A 82 -8.23 -1.46 -5.74
CA LEU A 82 -7.42 -0.49 -6.46
C LEU A 82 -6.87 -1.10 -7.74
N PRO A 83 -6.85 -0.35 -8.85
CA PRO A 83 -6.18 -0.80 -10.06
C PRO A 83 -4.66 -0.90 -9.83
N ASP A 84 -4.02 -1.89 -10.46
CA ASP A 84 -2.57 -2.06 -10.40
C ASP A 84 -1.86 -0.93 -11.19
N PRO A 85 -1.05 -0.06 -10.57
CA PRO A 85 -0.37 1.02 -11.29
C PRO A 85 0.77 0.54 -12.20
N LYS A 86 1.19 -0.72 -12.11
CA LYS A 86 2.32 -1.25 -12.87
C LYS A 86 2.09 -1.14 -14.38
N TYR A 87 3.11 -0.71 -15.11
CA TYR A 87 3.05 -0.53 -16.57
C TYR A 87 1.98 0.44 -17.08
N GLN A 88 1.38 1.26 -16.21
CA GLN A 88 0.44 2.30 -16.62
C GLN A 88 1.17 3.63 -16.92
N PRO A 89 0.60 4.51 -17.77
CA PRO A 89 1.12 5.85 -17.99
C PRO A 89 1.20 6.66 -16.68
N ILE A 90 2.18 7.57 -16.58
CA ILE A 90 2.43 8.34 -15.35
C ILE A 90 1.19 9.12 -14.88
N GLU A 91 0.37 9.64 -15.79
CA GLU A 91 -0.89 10.32 -15.48
C GLU A 91 -1.84 9.40 -14.72
N ARG A 92 -1.97 8.16 -15.17
CA ARG A 92 -2.84 7.18 -14.53
C ARG A 92 -2.25 6.70 -13.21
N VAL A 93 -0.93 6.57 -13.11
CA VAL A 93 -0.24 6.27 -11.84
C VAL A 93 -0.47 7.40 -10.81
N ARG A 94 -0.49 8.67 -11.23
CA ARG A 94 -0.82 9.82 -10.37
C ARG A 94 -2.26 9.76 -9.86
N GLU A 95 -3.23 9.45 -10.72
CA GLU A 95 -4.63 9.27 -10.29
C GLU A 95 -4.76 8.16 -9.23
N ILE A 96 -4.07 7.04 -9.43
CA ILE A 96 -4.05 5.92 -8.47
C ILE A 96 -3.39 6.35 -7.16
N ARG A 97 -2.27 7.08 -7.22
CA ARG A 97 -1.59 7.64 -6.05
C ARG A 97 -2.52 8.54 -5.26
N ASP A 98 -3.21 9.46 -5.92
CA ASP A 98 -4.05 10.44 -5.27
C ASP A 98 -5.28 9.76 -4.63
N GLU A 99 -5.85 8.75 -5.29
CA GLU A 99 -6.90 7.91 -4.70
C GLU A 99 -6.42 7.15 -3.46
N ILE A 100 -5.23 6.55 -3.51
CA ILE A 100 -4.64 5.87 -2.35
C ILE A 100 -4.38 6.86 -1.22
N SER A 101 -3.87 8.06 -1.53
CA SER A 101 -3.63 9.12 -0.54
C SER A 101 -4.90 9.48 0.22
N ARG A 102 -6.03 9.72 -0.47
CA ARG A 102 -7.30 10.03 0.20
C ARG A 102 -7.73 8.93 1.16
N ARG A 103 -7.68 7.67 0.73
CA ARG A 103 -8.07 6.52 1.56
C ARG A 103 -7.12 6.29 2.73
N VAL A 104 -5.84 6.59 2.55
CA VAL A 104 -4.85 6.56 3.62
C VAL A 104 -5.17 7.63 4.66
N ASP A 105 -5.48 8.86 4.24
CA ASP A 105 -5.82 9.95 5.15
C ASP A 105 -7.08 9.62 5.97
N ASP A 106 -8.11 9.08 5.30
CA ASP A 106 -9.33 8.59 5.96
C ASP A 106 -9.01 7.49 6.99
N LEU A 107 -8.19 6.49 6.60
CA LEU A 107 -7.81 5.40 7.49
C LEU A 107 -6.98 5.88 8.69
N VAL A 108 -6.03 6.80 8.50
CA VAL A 108 -5.25 7.36 9.59
C VAL A 108 -6.16 8.14 10.55
N ALA A 109 -7.09 8.95 10.04
CA ALA A 109 -8.05 9.66 10.88
C ALA A 109 -8.94 8.73 11.72
N GLU A 110 -9.28 7.55 11.20
CA GLU A 110 -10.03 6.54 11.96
C GLU A 110 -9.20 5.84 13.05
N LEU A 111 -7.87 5.78 12.91
CA LEU A 111 -6.98 5.12 13.87
C LEU A 111 -6.63 6.00 15.08
N GLY A 112 -6.86 7.31 14.99
CA GLY A 112 -6.68 8.29 16.07
C GLY A 112 -5.27 8.86 16.13
#